data_AF-A0A0W7WQK8-F1
#
_entry.id   AF-A0A0W7WQK8-F1
#
_cell.length_a   1.000
_cell.length_b   1.000
_cell.length_c   1.000
_cell.angle_alpha   90.00
_cell.angle_beta   90.00
_cell.angle_gamma   90.00
#
_symmetry.space_group_name_H-M   'P 1'
#
loop_
_entity.id
_entity.type
_entity.pdbx_description
1 polymer ?
#
loop_
_entity_poly.entity_id
_entity_poly.type
_entity_poly.pdbx_seq_one_letter_code
_entity_poly.pdbx_strand_id
1 'polypeptide(L)'
;MRSAVAAAGAMVVLGEPGAGKTSMLEDPTGGPPRVVDAWGAEVDACLWITGADLTEFSHQDELGRYLDALPSAGEASGKVDVLIVVVDQADEGPILTALPRRL
;
A
#
# COMPACT_ATOMS: atom_id res chain seq x y z
N MET A 1 2.30 -12.61 19.86
CA MET A 1 1.12 -13.08 19.10
C MET A 1 0.93 -12.12 17.92
N ARG A 2 0.84 -12.61 16.68
CA ARG A 2 0.60 -11.77 15.49
C ARG A 2 -0.85 -11.99 15.04
N SER A 3 -1.57 -10.94 14.69
CA SER A 3 -2.95 -11.02 14.20
C SER A 3 -3.07 -10.27 12.89
N ALA A 4 -3.78 -10.84 11.93
CA ALA A 4 -4.11 -10.22 10.66
C ALA A 4 -5.63 -10.08 10.54
N VAL A 5 -6.10 -8.88 10.19
CA VAL A 5 -7.52 -8.63 9.91
C VAL A 5 -7.62 -8.16 8.47
N ALA A 6 -8.52 -8.78 7.71
CA ALA A 6 -8.84 -8.38 6.34
C ALA A 6 -10.26 -7.81 6.30
N ALA A 7 -10.42 -6.61 5.72
CA ALA A 7 -11.71 -5.97 5.49
C ALA A 7 -11.62 -5.14 4.20
N ALA A 8 -12.66 -5.21 3.36
CA ALA A 8 -12.82 -4.41 2.13
C ALA A 8 -11.70 -4.46 1.05
N GLY A 9 -10.64 -5.24 1.25
CA GLY A 9 -9.48 -5.31 0.33
C GLY A 9 -8.16 -5.01 1.04
N ALA A 10 -8.21 -4.37 2.21
CA ALA A 10 -7.08 -4.10 3.08
C ALA A 10 -6.80 -5.26 4.04
N MET A 11 -5.52 -5.49 4.30
CA MET A 11 -5.01 -6.37 5.35
C MET A 11 -4.18 -5.54 6.35
N VAL A 12 -4.51 -5.64 7.64
CA VAL A 12 -3.74 -5.01 8.72
C VAL A 12 -2.99 -6.07 9.50
N VAL A 13 -1.67 -5.92 9.63
CA VAL A 13 -0.80 -6.81 10.40
C VAL A 13 -0.40 -6.13 11.72
N LEU A 14 -0.85 -6.68 12.84
CA LEU A 14 -0.54 -6.16 14.18
C LEU A 14 0.42 -7.07 14.95
N GLY A 15 1.28 -6.44 15.74
CA GLY A 15 2.23 -7.12 16.62
C GLY A 15 3.20 -6.15 17.28
N GLU A 16 3.86 -6.61 18.33
CA GLU A 16 4.81 -5.82 19.12
C GLU A 16 5.96 -5.22 18.27
N PRO A 17 6.61 -4.14 18.75
CA PRO A 17 7.88 -3.68 18.19
C PRO A 17 8.90 -4.82 18.10
N GLY A 18 9.63 -4.92 16.98
CA GLY A 18 10.59 -6.00 16.75
C GLY A 18 9.98 -7.38 16.47
N ALA A 19 8.64 -7.51 16.43
CA ALA A 19 8.00 -8.79 16.15
C ALA A 19 8.15 -9.28 14.70
N GLY A 20 8.90 -8.59 13.82
CA GLY A 20 9.18 -9.01 12.44
C GLY A 20 8.01 -8.86 11.46
N LYS A 21 7.23 -7.78 11.58
CA LYS A 21 6.10 -7.47 10.67
C LYS A 21 6.58 -7.08 9.27
N THR A 22 7.53 -6.16 9.19
CA THR A 22 8.21 -5.75 7.95
C THR A 22 8.74 -6.97 7.21
N SER A 23 9.62 -7.75 7.85
CA SER A 23 10.22 -8.94 7.23
C SER A 23 9.21 -10.03 6.81
N MET A 24 8.00 -10.04 7.38
CA MET A 24 6.93 -10.94 6.94
C MET A 24 6.27 -10.44 5.64
N LEU A 25 6.12 -9.13 5.47
CA LEU A 25 5.55 -8.50 4.28
C LEU A 25 6.57 -8.38 3.14
N GLU A 26 7.86 -8.35 3.45
CA GLU A 26 8.96 -8.32 2.48
C GLU A 26 9.20 -9.65 1.75
N ASP A 27 8.25 -10.60 1.80
CA ASP A 27 8.42 -11.99 1.36
C ASP A 27 9.29 -12.11 0.09
N PRO A 28 10.50 -12.69 0.21
CA PRO A 28 11.42 -12.86 -0.92
C PRO A 28 10.92 -13.82 -2.02
N THR A 29 9.81 -14.52 -1.81
CA THR A 29 9.41 -15.66 -2.64
C THR A 29 8.52 -15.35 -3.85
N GLY A 30 8.23 -14.08 -4.16
CA GLY A 30 7.68 -13.71 -5.47
C GLY A 30 6.47 -12.77 -5.49
N GLY A 31 6.40 -11.83 -4.54
CA GLY A 31 5.46 -10.72 -4.64
C GLY A 31 5.69 -9.85 -5.88
N PRO A 32 4.72 -9.01 -6.26
CA PRO A 32 4.88 -8.11 -7.39
C PRO A 32 6.07 -7.15 -7.19
N PRO A 33 6.72 -6.70 -8.27
CA PRO A 33 7.90 -5.84 -8.20
C PRO A 33 7.62 -4.55 -7.42
N ARG A 34 8.60 -4.11 -6.64
CA ARG A 34 8.51 -2.82 -5.94
C ARG A 34 8.51 -1.67 -6.94
N VAL A 35 7.61 -0.71 -6.74
CA VAL A 35 7.66 0.58 -7.43
C VAL A 35 8.83 1.37 -6.88
N VAL A 36 9.74 1.79 -7.75
CA VAL A 36 10.91 2.61 -7.38
C VAL A 36 10.72 4.07 -7.81
N ASP A 37 10.14 4.30 -8.99
CA ASP A 37 9.94 5.65 -9.54
C ASP A 37 8.46 5.87 -9.93
N ALA A 38 8.03 5.24 -11.03
CA ALA A 38 6.70 5.40 -11.60
C ALA A 38 6.03 4.04 -11.84
N TRP A 39 4.70 4.02 -11.75
CA TRP A 39 3.87 2.88 -12.08
C TRP A 39 2.83 3.29 -13.11
N GLY A 40 2.80 2.60 -14.25
CA GLY A 40 1.93 2.91 -15.38
C GLY A 40 0.65 2.05 -15.46
N ALA A 41 0.33 1.29 -14.41
CA ALA A 41 -0.82 0.36 -14.38
C ALA A 41 -0.81 -0.77 -15.42
N GLU A 42 0.36 -1.07 -16.02
CA GLU A 42 0.54 -2.12 -17.05
C GLU A 42 1.00 -3.48 -16.48
N VAL A 43 1.38 -3.53 -15.21
CA VAL A 43 1.86 -4.74 -14.52
C VAL A 43 1.50 -4.68 -13.04
N ASP A 44 1.34 -5.85 -12.41
CA ASP A 44 1.17 -5.93 -10.97
C ASP A 44 2.39 -5.29 -10.28
N ALA A 45 2.16 -4.48 -9.25
CA ALA A 45 3.24 -3.78 -8.55
C ALA A 45 2.96 -3.65 -7.05
N CYS A 46 4.03 -3.49 -6.28
CA CYS A 46 3.98 -3.20 -4.85
C CYS A 46 4.54 -1.80 -4.58
N LEU A 47 3.70 -0.90 -4.08
CA LEU A 47 4.14 0.39 -3.54
C LEU A 47 4.39 0.23 -2.03
N TRP A 48 5.60 0.54 -1.58
CA TRP A 48 5.98 0.45 -0.17
C TRP A 48 6.26 1.84 0.38
N ILE A 49 5.51 2.24 1.40
CA ILE A 49 5.57 3.57 2.01
C ILE A 49 5.84 3.41 3.50
N THR A 50 6.73 4.21 4.06
CA THR A 50 6.86 4.35 5.52
C THR A 50 5.75 5.27 6.02
N GLY A 51 5.05 4.88 7.10
CA GLY A 51 3.96 5.67 7.66
C GLY A 51 4.38 7.11 8.00
N ALA A 52 5.60 7.29 8.51
CA ALA A 52 6.17 8.61 8.81
C ALA A 52 6.31 9.52 7.58
N ASP A 53 6.51 8.95 6.38
CA ASP A 53 6.63 9.70 5.13
C ASP A 53 5.27 10.17 4.61
N LEU A 54 4.17 9.59 5.12
CA LEU A 54 2.82 9.91 4.69
C LEU A 54 2.22 11.04 5.54
N THR A 55 2.47 12.28 5.11
CA THR A 55 2.01 13.51 5.77
C THR A 55 0.99 14.25 4.91
N GLU A 56 0.31 15.27 5.46
CA GLU A 56 -0.62 16.12 4.69
C GLU A 56 0.04 16.78 3.47
N PHE A 57 1.34 17.04 3.54
CA PHE A 57 2.09 17.71 2.47
C PHE A 57 2.69 16.74 1.45
N SER A 58 2.92 15.49 1.83
CA SER A 58 3.57 14.47 0.99
C SER A 58 2.61 13.40 0.49
N HIS A 59 1.39 13.30 1.04
CA HIS A 59 0.40 12.29 0.67
C HIS A 59 0.17 12.19 -0.84
N GLN A 60 0.05 13.34 -1.52
CA GLN A 60 -0.21 13.34 -2.94
C GLN A 60 0.97 12.75 -3.75
N ASP A 61 2.19 13.04 -3.33
CA ASP A 61 3.39 12.56 -4.02
C ASP A 61 3.71 11.09 -3.67
N GLU A 62 3.48 10.68 -2.42
CA GLU A 62 3.78 9.32 -1.95
C GLU A 62 2.71 8.29 -2.31
N LEU A 63 1.43 8.67 -2.31
CA LEU A 63 0.30 7.75 -2.52
C LEU A 63 -0.69 8.25 -3.58
N GLY A 64 -1.11 9.51 -3.49
CA GLY A 64 -2.19 10.07 -4.32
C GLY A 64 -1.95 9.90 -5.82
N ARG A 65 -0.76 10.22 -6.32
CA ARG A 65 -0.40 10.09 -7.74
C ARG A 65 -0.55 8.67 -8.28
N TYR A 66 -0.36 7.65 -7.46
CA TYR A 66 -0.50 6.25 -7.86
C TYR A 66 -1.96 5.81 -7.85
N LEU A 67 -2.76 6.34 -6.92
CA LEU A 67 -4.21 6.14 -6.90
C LEU A 67 -4.88 6.85 -8.08
N ASP A 68 -4.42 8.05 -8.44
CA ASP A 68 -4.90 8.81 -9.61
C ASP A 68 -4.54 8.13 -10.95
N ALA A 69 -3.50 7.30 -10.96
CA ALA A 69 -3.11 6.51 -12.13
C ALA A 69 -3.97 5.25 -12.31
N LEU A 70 -4.80 4.89 -11.32
CA LEU A 70 -5.72 3.76 -11.46
C LEU A 70 -6.84 4.10 -12.45
N PRO A 71 -7.21 3.17 -13.35
CA PRO A 71 -8.31 3.41 -14.27
C PRO A 71 -9.62 3.63 -13.51
N SER A 72 -10.43 4.57 -13.98
CA SER A 72 -11.74 4.83 -13.41
C SER A 72 -12.65 3.60 -13.55
N ALA A 73 -13.55 3.40 -12.59
CA ALA A 73 -14.54 2.32 -12.66
C ALA A 73 -15.38 2.45 -13.95
N GLY A 74 -15.14 1.54 -14.91
CA GLY A 74 -15.83 1.51 -16.22
C GLY A 74 -14.93 1.78 -17.43
N GLU A 75 -13.71 2.30 -17.24
CA GLU A 75 -12.73 2.49 -18.32
C GLU A 75 -11.79 1.29 -18.53
N ALA A 76 -11.86 0.33 -17.60
CA ALA A 76 -11.14 -0.93 -17.67
C ALA A 76 -11.65 -1.80 -18.83
N SER A 77 -11.17 -1.55 -20.04
CA SER A 77 -11.43 -2.38 -21.23
C SER A 77 -10.41 -3.52 -21.43
N GLY A 78 -9.55 -3.78 -20.43
CA GLY A 78 -8.51 -4.81 -20.46
C GLY A 78 -8.20 -5.38 -19.05
N LYS A 79 -7.15 -6.21 -18.96
CA LYS A 79 -6.64 -6.73 -17.68
C LYS A 79 -6.18 -5.54 -16.83
N VAL A 80 -6.90 -5.24 -15.76
CA VAL A 80 -6.45 -4.26 -14.76
C VAL A 80 -5.47 -5.00 -13.87
N ASP A 81 -4.22 -4.55 -13.88
CA ASP A 81 -3.20 -5.10 -13.00
C ASP A 81 -3.31 -4.48 -11.60
N VAL A 82 -2.81 -5.22 -10.61
CA VAL A 82 -3.03 -4.96 -9.19
C VAL A 82 -1.91 -4.10 -8.63
N LEU A 83 -2.26 -2.96 -8.03
CA LEU A 83 -1.36 -2.22 -7.14
C LEU A 83 -1.58 -2.66 -5.69
N ILE A 84 -0.58 -3.31 -5.11
CA ILE A 84 -0.54 -3.58 -3.68
C ILE A 84 0.14 -2.38 -3.00
N VAL A 85 -0.55 -1.76 -2.04
CA VAL A 85 0.03 -0.68 -1.22
C VAL A 85 0.33 -1.22 0.16
N VAL A 86 1.60 -1.15 0.55
CA VAL A 86 2.07 -1.47 1.91
C VAL A 86 2.44 -0.18 2.61
N VAL A 87 1.77 0.11 3.72
CA VAL A 87 2.14 1.19 4.63
C VAL A 87 2.79 0.55 5.86
N ASP A 88 4.13 0.55 5.90
CA ASP A 88 4.88 0.03 7.05
C ASP A 88 4.96 1.08 8.15
N GLN A 89 4.98 0.66 9.41
CA GLN A 89 4.98 1.57 10.58
C GLN A 89 3.86 2.63 10.51
N ALA A 90 2.65 2.21 10.11
CA ALA A 90 1.55 3.12 9.83
C ALA A 90 1.19 4.02 11.03
N ASP A 91 1.39 3.54 12.26
CA ASP A 91 1.15 4.28 13.50
C ASP A 91 2.06 5.49 13.71
N GLU A 92 3.15 5.61 12.94
CA GLU A 92 4.07 6.75 12.98
C GLU A 92 3.59 7.93 12.10
N GLY A 93 2.59 7.72 11.26
CA GLY A 93 2.06 8.72 10.32
C GLY A 93 0.74 9.37 10.78
N PRO A 94 0.57 10.70 10.62
CA PRO A 94 -0.68 11.39 10.99
C PRO A 94 -1.87 11.01 10.11
N ILE A 95 -1.63 10.48 8.89
CA ILE A 95 -2.65 10.27 7.87
C ILE A 95 -3.38 8.92 7.95
N LEU A 96 -3.04 8.02 8.87
CA LEU A 96 -3.78 6.76 9.06
C LEU A 96 -5.30 6.96 9.16
N THR A 97 -5.74 8.08 9.73
CA THR A 97 -7.16 8.44 9.88
C THR A 97 -7.82 8.92 8.59
N ALA A 98 -7.02 9.38 7.62
CA ALA A 98 -7.44 9.88 6.32
C ALA A 98 -7.38 8.80 5.22
N LEU A 99 -6.73 7.66 5.47
CA LEU A 99 -6.82 6.52 4.56
C LEU A 99 -8.29 6.14 4.40
N PRO A 100 -8.78 5.97 3.15
CA PRO A 100 -10.17 5.67 2.92
C PRO A 100 -10.57 4.43 3.72
N ARG A 101 -11.59 4.53 4.58
CA ARG A 101 -12.19 3.38 5.29
C ARG A 101 -12.75 2.29 4.36
N ARG A 102 -12.67 2.52 3.05
CA ARG A 102 -13.14 1.66 1.95
C ARG A 102 -12.00 0.93 1.24
N LEU A 103 -10.74 1.18 1.62
CA LEU A 103 -9.67 0.22 1.39
C LEU A 103 -9.89 -0.99 2.29
#